data_AF-M3FY57-F1
#
_entry.id   AF-M3FY57-F1
#
_cell.length_a   1.000
_cell.length_b   1.000
_cell.length_c   1.000
_cell.angle_alpha   90.00
_cell.angle_beta   90.00
_cell.angle_gamma   90.00
#
_symmetry.space_group_name_H-M   'P 1'
#
loop_
_entity.id
_entity.type
_entity.pdbx_description
1 polymer ?
#
loop_
_entity_poly.entity_id
_entity_poly.type
_entity_poly.pdbx_seq_one_letter_code
_entity_poly.pdbx_strand_id
1 'polypeptide(L)'
;MKNQSLFLARSWSNDRKNYKLGYINALGQWAIEPEYEKANEFHDGFAKVEKDNKTFIINKQNEKIFEIPTTTHLGQFHEGL
;
A
#
# COMPACT_ATOMS: atom_id res chain seq x y z
N MET A 1 -15.13 -17.21 10.55
CA MET A 1 -13.96 -17.09 9.63
C MET A 1 -12.85 -16.40 10.41
N LYS A 2 -11.65 -16.99 10.48
CA LYS A 2 -10.59 -16.48 11.37
C LYS A 2 -10.12 -15.12 10.86
N ASN A 3 -10.41 -14.05 11.60
CA ASN A 3 -9.80 -12.74 11.36
C ASN A 3 -8.29 -12.87 11.63
N GLN A 4 -7.52 -13.21 10.60
CA GLN A 4 -6.07 -13.18 10.70
C GLN A 4 -5.65 -11.71 10.81
N SER A 5 -5.00 -11.37 11.91
CA SER A 5 -4.33 -10.08 12.07
C SER A 5 -3.10 -10.08 11.16
N LEU A 6 -3.01 -9.04 10.34
CA LEU A 6 -1.87 -8.79 9.48
C LEU A 6 -1.16 -7.57 10.02
N PHE A 7 0.16 -7.66 10.09
CA PHE A 7 1.03 -6.62 10.63
C PHE A 7 1.86 -6.04 9.50
N LEU A 8 1.93 -4.71 9.45
CA LEU A 8 2.75 -4.01 8.47
C LEU A 8 4.24 -4.29 8.73
N ALA A 9 4.96 -4.69 7.69
CA ALA A 9 6.38 -4.99 7.78
C ALA A 9 7.16 -4.40 6.61
N ARG A 10 8.44 -4.09 6.86
CA ARG A 10 9.38 -3.54 5.87
C ARG A 10 10.37 -4.61 5.44
N SER A 11 10.66 -4.65 4.15
CA SER A 11 11.79 -5.40 3.59
C SER A 11 12.78 -4.42 2.97
N TRP A 12 14.02 -4.46 3.44
CA TRP A 12 15.08 -3.55 3.00
C TRP A 12 15.78 -4.11 1.76
N SER A 13 16.22 -3.21 0.87
CA SER A 13 17.15 -3.57 -0.19
C SER A 13 18.50 -3.99 0.39
N ASN A 14 19.26 -4.78 -0.37
CA ASN A 14 20.57 -5.30 0.08
C ASN A 14 21.56 -4.19 0.42
N ASP A 15 21.49 -3.07 -0.29
CA ASP A 15 22.30 -1.85 -0.08
C ASP A 15 21.75 -0.94 1.04
N ARG A 16 20.60 -1.29 1.66
CA ARG A 16 19.95 -0.58 2.78
C ARG A 16 19.53 0.87 2.47
N LYS A 17 19.50 1.30 1.20
CA LYS A 17 19.01 2.64 0.84
C LYS A 17 17.51 2.71 0.63
N ASN A 18 16.86 1.58 0.33
CA ASN A 18 15.44 1.51 0.03
C ASN A 18 14.75 0.40 0.82
N TYR A 19 13.42 0.49 0.94
CA TYR A 19 12.60 -0.60 1.44
C TYR A 19 11.27 -0.64 0.69
N LYS A 20 10.63 -1.81 0.74
CA LYS A 20 9.24 -2.00 0.33
C LYS A 20 8.44 -2.49 1.53
N LEU A 21 7.15 -2.21 1.50
CA LEU A 21 6.20 -2.58 2.55
C LEU A 21 5.33 -3.75 2.08
N GLY A 22 5.11 -4.68 3.00
CA GLY A 22 4.20 -5.80 2.86
C GLY A 22 3.55 -6.12 4.20
N TYR A 23 2.90 -7.27 4.31
CA TYR A 23 2.21 -7.66 5.53
C TYR A 23 2.56 -9.08 5.95
N ILE A 24 2.83 -9.24 7.23
CA ILE A 24 3.14 -10.53 7.84
C ILE A 24 1.98 -11.00 8.71
N ASN A 25 1.82 -12.31 8.82
CA ASN A 25 0.90 -12.93 9.77
C ASN A 25 1.53 -13.00 11.19
N ALA A 26 0.75 -13.48 12.17
CA ALA A 26 1.22 -13.63 13.55
C ALA A 26 2.37 -14.65 13.73
N LEU A 27 2.66 -15.47 12.72
CA LEU A 27 3.79 -16.40 12.70
C LEU A 27 5.06 -15.75 12.10
N GLY A 28 5.00 -14.46 11.74
CA GLY A 28 6.11 -13.74 11.11
C GLY A 28 6.31 -14.09 9.63
N GLN A 29 5.37 -14.79 9.00
CA GLN A 29 5.45 -15.15 7.58
C GLN A 29 4.74 -14.09 6.73
N TRP A 30 5.28 -13.80 5.54
CA TRP A 30 4.64 -12.90 4.58
C TRP A 30 3.28 -13.46 4.15
N ALA A 31 2.22 -12.73 4.48
CA ALA A 31 0.89 -12.94 3.92
C ALA A 31 0.70 -12.14 2.63
N ILE A 32 1.35 -10.97 2.56
CA ILE A 32 1.43 -10.11 1.39
C ILE A 32 2.90 -9.71 1.26
N GLU A 33 3.51 -10.07 0.13
CA GLU A 33 4.93 -9.76 -0.10
C GLU A 33 5.19 -8.25 -0.17
N PRO A 34 6.42 -7.82 0.18
CA PRO A 34 6.77 -6.41 0.18
C PRO A 34 6.86 -5.84 -1.24
N GLU A 35 5.78 -5.23 -1.72
CA GLU A 35 5.68 -4.61 -3.05
C GLU A 35 5.35 -3.11 -3.02
N TYR A 36 4.93 -2.60 -1.87
CA TYR A 36 4.40 -1.24 -1.74
C TYR A 36 5.45 -0.22 -1.35
N GLU A 37 5.32 1.00 -1.86
CA GLU A 37 6.15 2.16 -1.50
C GLU A 37 5.67 2.79 -0.20
N LYS A 38 4.34 2.85 -0.03
CA LYS A 38 3.66 3.25 1.21
C LYS A 38 2.53 2.27 1.50
N ALA A 39 2.30 1.98 2.77
CA ALA A 39 1.23 1.11 3.21
C ALA A 39 0.86 1.46 4.65
N ASN A 40 -0.44 1.42 4.95
CA ASN A 40 -0.99 1.62 6.28
C ASN A 40 -1.36 0.27 6.93
N GLU A 41 -1.55 0.26 8.25
CA GLU A 41 -2.09 -0.91 8.93
C GLU A 41 -3.53 -1.22 8.49
N PHE A 42 -3.94 -2.48 8.67
CA PHE A 42 -5.30 -2.90 8.38
C PHE A 42 -6.27 -2.38 9.45
N HIS A 43 -7.29 -1.65 9.00
CA HIS A 43 -8.44 -1.23 9.81
C HIS A 43 -9.72 -1.75 9.16
N ASP A 44 -10.59 -2.39 9.93
CA ASP A 44 -11.86 -2.98 9.44
C ASP A 44 -11.71 -3.91 8.22
N GLY A 45 -10.56 -4.57 8.09
CA GLY A 45 -10.28 -5.49 6.98
C GLY A 45 -9.70 -4.85 5.73
N PHE A 46 -9.48 -3.53 5.73
CA PHE A 46 -8.93 -2.78 4.60
C PHE A 46 -7.64 -2.05 4.98
N ALA A 47 -6.78 -1.83 3.99
CA ALA A 47 -5.58 -1.02 4.12
C ALA A 47 -5.38 -0.14 2.90
N LYS A 48 -4.85 1.06 3.11
CA LYS A 48 -4.44 1.97 2.03
C LYS A 48 -2.98 1.71 1.69
N VAL A 49 -2.69 1.52 0.41
CA VAL A 49 -1.35 1.23 -0.11
C VAL A 49 -1.03 2.09 -1.33
N GLU A 50 0.25 2.35 -1.56
CA GLU A 50 0.76 3.13 -2.70
C GLU A 50 1.77 2.29 -3.48
N LYS A 51 1.59 2.25 -4.80
CA LYS A 51 2.46 1.56 -5.75
C LYS A 51 2.45 2.31 -7.08
N ASP A 52 3.63 2.60 -7.62
CA ASP A 52 3.79 3.22 -8.93
C ASP A 52 3.06 4.58 -9.02
N ASN A 53 3.17 5.41 -7.98
CA ASN A 53 2.46 6.70 -7.81
C ASN A 53 0.91 6.60 -7.78
N LYS A 54 0.35 5.39 -7.66
CA LYS A 54 -1.08 5.17 -7.52
C LYS A 54 -1.41 4.72 -6.11
N THR A 55 -2.55 5.18 -5.60
CA THR A 55 -3.05 4.78 -4.28
C THR A 55 -4.20 3.81 -4.43
N PHE A 56 -4.19 2.72 -3.67
CA PHE A 56 -5.21 1.68 -3.66
C PHE A 56 -5.72 1.41 -2.25
N ILE A 57 -6.97 0.97 -2.16
CA ILE A 57 -7.51 0.28 -0.98
C ILE A 57 -7.49 -1.21 -1.28
N ILE A 58 -6.82 -1.98 -0.42
CA ILE A 58 -6.74 -3.44 -0.52
C ILE A 58 -7.44 -4.11 0.66
N ASN A 59 -7.88 -5.35 0.46
CA ASN A 59 -8.29 -6.23 1.55
C ASN A 59 -7.13 -7.12 2.05
N LYS A 60 -7.39 -7.96 3.05
CA LYS A 60 -6.37 -8.87 3.64
C LYS A 60 -5.87 -9.96 2.69
N GLN A 61 -6.51 -10.15 1.54
CA GLN A 61 -6.12 -11.08 0.48
C GLN A 61 -5.28 -10.39 -0.61
N ASN A 62 -4.90 -9.13 -0.41
CA ASN A 62 -4.20 -8.30 -1.39
C ASN A 62 -5.04 -7.90 -2.62
N GLU A 63 -6.35 -8.06 -2.55
CA GLU A 63 -7.25 -7.68 -3.65
C GLU A 63 -7.46 -6.16 -3.63
N LYS A 64 -7.22 -5.51 -4.76
CA LYS A 64 -7.45 -4.07 -4.95
C LYS A 64 -8.95 -3.81 -5.07
N ILE A 65 -9.55 -3.33 -3.99
CA ILE A 65 -10.97 -3.02 -3.92
C ILE A 65 -11.28 -1.69 -4.62
N PHE A 66 -10.36 -0.72 -4.48
CA PHE A 66 -10.54 0.61 -5.05
C PHE A 66 -9.19 1.24 -5.41
N GLU A 67 -9.12 1.95 -6.53
CA GLU A 67 -8.01 2.84 -6.89
C GLU A 67 -8.45 4.27 -6.60
N ILE A 68 -7.70 4.99 -5.75
CA ILE A 68 -7.96 6.39 -5.46
C ILE A 68 -7.36 7.20 -6.61
N PRO A 69 -8.17 7.90 -7.42
CA PRO A 69 -7.65 8.73 -8.49
C PRO A 69 -6.82 9.85 -7.87
N THR A 70 -5.53 9.91 -8.22
CA THR A 70 -4.68 11.06 -7.93
C THR A 70 -5.14 12.21 -8.83
N THR A 71 -6.11 13.01 -8.37
CA THR A 71 -6.39 14.32 -8.98
C THR A 71 -5.18 15.21 -8.71
N THR A 72 -4.20 15.12 -9.60
CA THR A 72 -3.18 16.13 -9.79
C THR A 72 -3.12 16.43 -11.29
N HIS A 73 -4.22 17.01 -11.77
CA HIS A 73 -4.22 17.95 -12.88
C HIS A 73 -5.10 19.15 -12.47
N LEU A 74 -4.73 19.81 -11.37
CA LEU A 74 -5.26 21.13 -10.99
C LEU A 74 -4.26 22.23 -11.34
N GLY A 75 -3.62 22.16 -12.52
CA GLY A 75 -2.49 23.03 -12.83
C GLY A 75 -2.13 23.19 -14.32
N GLN A 76 -3.08 23.02 -15.24
CA GLN A 76 -2.95 23.61 -16.59
C GLN A 76 -4.03 24.68 -16.77
N PHE A 77 -3.86 25.79 -16.06
CA PHE A 77 -4.43 27.08 -16.46
C PHE A 77 -3.27 28.02 -16.80
N HIS A 78 -2.66 27.77 -17.95
CA HIS A 78 -1.95 28.75 -18.78
C HIS A 78 -2.92 28.89 -19.98
N GLU A 79 -3.46 30.03 -20.43
CA GLU A 79 -3.06 31.44 -20.38
C GLU A 79 -4.31 32.32 -20.63
N GLY A 80 -4.33 33.55 -20.10
CA GLY A 80 -5.06 34.67 -20.71
C GLY A 80 -6.35 35.13 -20.03
N LEU A 81 -6.21 35.93 -18.96
CA LEU A 81 -7.15 37.02 -18.63
C LEU A 81 -6.49 38.35 -19.02
#